data_AF-A0A059F1J4-F1
#
_entry.id   AF-A0A059F1J4-F1
#
_cell.length_a   1.000
_cell.length_b   1.000
_cell.length_c   1.000
_cell.angle_alpha   90.00
_cell.angle_beta   90.00
_cell.angle_gamma   90.00
#
_symmetry.space_group_name_H-M   'P 1'
#
loop_
_entity.id
_entity.type
_entity.pdbx_description
1 polymer ?
#
loop_
_entity_poly.entity_id
_entity_poly.type
_entity_poly.pdbx_seq_one_letter_code
_entity_poly.pdbx_strand_id
1 'polypeptide(L)'
;IGLQIERGINISYIESSADLIRELRSVIKSFTKEEYVPKVRKQNTTKGFLANLLEMVPGISKNAAKSLAKYFDSLNDMVRQIDTFQFQEVEIINEANSTKRKFGKKQSDLLKSFLGKI
;
A
#
# COMPACT_ATOMS: atom_id res chain seq x y z
N ILE A 1 -21.49 -27.21 -0.08
CA ILE A 1 -20.04 -27.22 -0.40
C ILE A 1 -19.74 -28.07 -1.64
N GLY A 2 -20.06 -29.37 -1.69
CA GLY A 2 -19.77 -30.22 -2.86
C GLY A 2 -20.28 -29.63 -4.20
N LEU A 3 -21.55 -29.22 -4.24
CA LEU A 3 -22.16 -28.55 -5.39
C LEU A 3 -21.44 -27.26 -5.86
N GLN A 4 -20.88 -26.48 -4.93
CA GLN A 4 -20.20 -25.22 -5.27
C GLN A 4 -18.82 -25.49 -5.88
N ILE A 5 -18.10 -26.47 -5.34
CA ILE A 5 -16.76 -26.86 -5.80
C ILE A 5 -16.85 -27.60 -7.14
N GLU A 6 -17.78 -28.54 -7.28
CA GLU A 6 -17.90 -29.39 -8.47
C GLU A 6 -18.48 -28.64 -9.67
N ARG A 7 -19.38 -27.68 -9.44
CA ARG A 7 -20.11 -27.00 -10.52
C ARG A 7 -19.77 -25.53 -10.67
N GLY A 8 -18.93 -24.97 -9.80
CA GLY A 8 -18.56 -23.55 -9.84
C GLY A 8 -19.75 -22.61 -9.64
N ILE A 9 -20.78 -23.04 -8.91
CA ILE A 9 -21.99 -22.26 -8.67
C ILE A 9 -21.92 -21.64 -7.27
N ASN A 10 -22.21 -20.34 -7.17
CA ASN A 10 -22.38 -19.67 -5.88
C ASN A 10 -23.78 -19.96 -5.33
N ILE A 11 -23.86 -20.36 -4.06
CA ILE A 11 -25.12 -20.64 -3.36
C ILE A 11 -25.17 -19.70 -2.15
N SER A 12 -26.26 -18.95 -2.04
CA SER A 12 -26.55 -18.10 -0.89
C SER A 12 -27.79 -18.63 -0.18
N TYR A 13 -27.73 -18.73 1.14
CA TYR A 13 -28.87 -19.07 1.98
C TYR A 13 -29.55 -17.78 2.44
N ILE A 14 -30.86 -17.71 2.26
CA ILE A 14 -31.65 -16.51 2.52
C ILE A 14 -32.71 -16.87 3.55
N GLU A 15 -32.60 -16.26 4.73
CA GLU A 15 -33.41 -16.58 5.90
C GLU A 15 -34.65 -15.68 6.03
N SER A 16 -34.67 -14.55 5.32
CA SER A 16 -35.81 -13.63 5.32
C SER A 16 -35.99 -12.89 3.98
N SER A 17 -37.18 -12.33 3.77
CA SER A 17 -37.48 -11.48 2.61
C SER A 17 -36.65 -10.20 2.58
N ALA A 18 -36.26 -9.67 3.74
CA ALA A 18 -35.36 -8.53 3.85
C ALA A 18 -33.94 -8.90 3.37
N ASP A 19 -33.46 -10.09 3.73
CA ASP A 19 -32.16 -10.61 3.28
C ASP A 19 -32.15 -10.80 1.76
N LEU A 20 -33.24 -11.31 1.18
CA LEU A 20 -33.37 -11.47 -0.28
C LEU A 20 -33.14 -10.14 -1.01
N ILE A 21 -33.82 -9.09 -0.57
CA ILE A 21 -33.73 -7.76 -1.20
C ILE A 21 -32.31 -7.20 -1.06
N ARG A 22 -31.67 -7.41 0.10
CA ARG A 22 -30.30 -6.97 0.35
C ARG A 22 -29.29 -7.69 -0.56
N GLU A 23 -29.38 -9.01 -0.66
CA GLU A 23 -28.48 -9.82 -1.48
C GLU A 23 -28.66 -9.50 -2.97
N LEU A 24 -29.89 -9.37 -3.45
CA LEU A 24 -30.17 -8.98 -4.85
C LEU A 24 -29.58 -7.61 -5.19
N ARG A 25 -29.70 -6.62 -4.30
CA ARG A 25 -29.12 -5.28 -4.50
C ARG A 25 -27.59 -5.35 -4.57
N SER A 26 -26.96 -6.16 -3.73
CA SER A 26 -25.51 -6.37 -3.72
C SER A 26 -25.03 -6.99 -5.03
N VAL A 27 -25.74 -8.01 -5.52
CA VAL A 27 -25.45 -8.70 -6.79
C VAL A 27 -25.55 -7.72 -7.96
N ILE A 28 -26.64 -6.94 -8.05
CA ILE A 28 -26.82 -5.92 -9.10
C ILE A 28 -25.66 -4.91 -9.08
N LYS A 29 -25.26 -4.42 -7.91
CA LYS A 29 -24.15 -3.47 -7.76
C LYS A 29 -22.80 -4.05 -8.19
N SER A 30 -22.61 -5.37 -8.09
CA SER A 30 -21.36 -6.01 -8.50
C SER A 30 -21.19 -6.05 -10.03
N PHE A 31 -22.30 -6.08 -10.78
CA PHE A 31 -22.31 -6.00 -12.24
C PHE A 31 -22.09 -4.57 -12.77
N THR A 32 -22.37 -3.55 -11.97
CA THR A 32 -22.21 -2.14 -12.34
C THR A 32 -20.85 -1.57 -11.92
N LYS A 33 -19.80 -2.40 -11.80
CA LYS A 33 -18.46 -1.93 -11.45
C LYS A 33 -17.93 -1.00 -12.55
N GLU A 34 -18.19 0.29 -12.40
CA GLU A 34 -17.25 1.30 -12.86
C GLU A 34 -15.91 1.00 -12.17
N GLU A 35 -14.85 0.96 -12.96
CA GLU A 35 -13.49 0.81 -12.46
C GLU A 35 -13.27 1.90 -11.41
N TYR A 36 -13.12 1.51 -10.15
CA TYR A 36 -12.94 2.46 -9.07
C TYR A 36 -11.58 3.14 -9.25
N VAL A 37 -11.58 4.31 -9.88
CA VAL A 37 -10.42 5.19 -9.92
C VAL A 37 -10.49 6.08 -8.68
N PRO A 38 -9.58 5.92 -7.70
CA PRO A 38 -9.58 6.75 -6.51
C PRO A 38 -9.43 8.23 -6.93
N LYS A 39 -10.41 9.06 -6.61
CA LYS A 39 -10.30 10.51 -6.83
C LYS A 39 -9.20 11.05 -5.93
N VAL A 40 -8.01 11.27 -6.49
CA VAL A 40 -6.88 11.85 -5.77
C VAL A 40 -7.18 13.33 -5.56
N ARG A 41 -7.51 13.74 -4.33
CA ARG A 41 -7.48 15.17 -3.98
C ARG A 41 -6.06 15.67 -4.21
N LYS A 42 -5.88 16.84 -4.83
CA LYS A 42 -4.58 17.53 -4.89
C LYS A 42 -4.11 17.76 -3.45
N GLN A 43 -3.28 16.86 -2.93
CA GLN A 43 -2.58 17.07 -1.68
C GLN A 43 -1.34 17.88 -2.00
N ASN A 44 -1.06 18.88 -1.16
CA ASN A 44 0.24 19.52 -1.16
C ASN A 44 1.28 18.44 -0.92
N THR A 45 2.22 18.28 -1.88
CA THR A 45 3.36 17.37 -1.80
C THR A 45 4.21 17.76 -0.60
N THR A 46 3.87 17.19 0.55
CA THR A 46 4.57 17.36 1.81
C THR A 46 5.37 16.09 2.09
N LYS A 47 6.36 16.19 3.00
CA LYS A 47 7.10 15.02 3.49
C LYS A 47 6.19 13.91 4.02
N GLY A 48 5.00 14.26 4.54
CA GLY A 48 3.97 13.29 4.93
C GLY A 48 3.38 12.50 3.76
N PHE A 49 3.15 13.14 2.61
CA PHE A 49 2.68 12.44 1.41
C PHE A 49 3.72 11.46 0.87
N LEU A 50 5.01 11.87 0.84
CA LEU A 50 6.10 10.97 0.47
C LEU A 50 6.20 9.77 1.41
N ALA A 51 6.08 9.98 2.72
CA ALA A 51 6.05 8.87 3.69
C ALA A 51 4.88 7.91 3.42
N ASN A 52 3.69 8.42 3.12
CA ASN A 52 2.54 7.58 2.80
C ASN A 52 2.76 6.74 1.51
N LEU A 53 3.41 7.31 0.49
CA LEU A 53 3.76 6.57 -0.72
C LEU A 53 4.77 5.46 -0.43
N LEU A 54 5.80 5.75 0.38
CA LEU A 54 6.82 4.78 0.73
C LEU A 54 6.28 3.63 1.60
N GLU A 55 5.26 3.87 2.43
CA GLU A 55 4.57 2.82 3.19
C GLU A 55 3.81 1.83 2.29
N MET A 56 3.48 2.19 1.04
CA MET A 56 2.88 1.27 0.08
C MET A 56 3.88 0.27 -0.51
N VAL A 57 5.19 0.50 -0.36
CA VAL A 57 6.21 -0.42 -0.84
C VAL A 57 6.28 -1.63 0.09
N PRO A 58 6.10 -2.87 -0.42
CA PRO A 58 6.19 -4.06 0.40
C PRO A 58 7.51 -4.11 1.18
N GLY A 59 7.45 -4.45 2.47
CA GLY A 59 8.64 -4.53 3.31
C GLY A 59 9.16 -3.18 3.85
N ILE A 60 8.50 -2.05 3.55
CA ILE A 60 8.77 -0.76 4.18
C ILE A 60 7.73 -0.50 5.26
N SER A 61 8.18 -0.38 6.51
CA SER A 61 7.28 -0.04 7.63
C SER A 61 7.03 1.47 7.70
N LYS A 62 5.95 1.87 8.39
CA LYS A 62 5.63 3.27 8.67
C LYS A 62 6.80 4.09 9.23
N ASN A 63 7.56 3.53 10.18
CA ASN A 63 8.71 4.22 10.76
C ASN A 63 9.85 4.36 9.76
N ALA A 64 10.07 3.35 8.91
CA ALA A 64 11.07 3.42 7.85
C ALA A 64 10.69 4.49 6.81
N ALA A 65 9.43 4.51 6.39
CA ALA A 65 8.90 5.50 5.47
C ALA A 65 9.04 6.94 6.00
N LYS A 66 8.69 7.16 7.28
CA LYS A 66 8.88 8.45 7.96
C LYS A 66 10.35 8.86 8.03
N SER A 67 11.26 7.93 8.38
CA SER A 67 12.69 8.21 8.43
C SER A 67 13.24 8.58 7.06
N LEU A 68 12.88 7.84 6.01
CA LEU A 68 13.30 8.10 4.63
C LEU A 68 12.80 9.46 4.13
N ALA A 69 11.53 9.79 4.35
CA ALA A 69 10.93 11.03 3.88
C ALA A 69 11.52 12.31 4.50
N LYS A 70 12.36 12.20 5.55
CA LYS A 70 13.09 13.35 6.10
C LYS A 70 14.16 13.86 5.14
N TYR A 71 14.77 12.97 4.37
CA TYR A 71 15.94 13.23 3.51
C TYR A 71 15.58 13.71 2.11
N PHE A 72 14.31 13.65 1.72
CA PHE A 72 13.86 14.00 0.37
C PHE A 72 12.63 14.89 0.43
N ASP A 73 12.58 15.89 -0.44
CA ASP A 73 11.43 16.80 -0.50
C ASP A 73 10.29 16.24 -1.36
N SER A 74 10.61 15.33 -2.28
CA SER A 74 9.63 14.68 -3.16
C SER A 74 10.12 13.32 -3.64
N LEU A 75 9.21 12.54 -4.25
CA LEU A 75 9.58 11.27 -4.87
C LEU A 75 10.57 11.47 -6.03
N ASN A 76 10.41 12.53 -6.82
CA ASN A 76 11.33 12.84 -7.92
C ASN A 76 12.74 13.16 -7.41
N ASP A 77 12.85 13.88 -6.30
CA ASP A 77 14.13 14.15 -5.64
C ASP A 77 14.81 12.87 -5.18
N MET A 78 14.05 11.98 -4.54
CA MET A 78 14.53 10.66 -4.13
C MET A 78 15.02 9.81 -5.31
N VAL A 79 14.29 9.79 -6.43
CA VAL A 79 14.67 9.06 -7.65
C VAL A 79 15.95 9.64 -8.27
N ARG A 80 16.14 10.97 -8.24
CA ARG A 80 17.37 11.61 -8.75
C ARG A 80 18.60 11.21 -7.93
N GLN A 81 18.43 11.00 -6.63
CA GLN A 81 19.52 10.67 -5.71
C GLN A 81 19.66 9.16 -5.47
N ILE A 82 18.95 8.31 -6.22
CA ILE A 82 18.80 6.90 -5.88
C ILE A 82 20.11 6.08 -5.94
N ASP A 83 21.05 6.51 -6.77
CA ASP A 83 22.33 5.83 -6.96
C ASP A 83 23.41 6.35 -6.01
N THR A 84 23.31 7.62 -5.60
CA THR A 84 24.30 8.31 -4.77
C THR A 84 23.97 8.24 -3.29
N PHE A 85 22.69 8.23 -2.93
CA PHE A 85 22.24 8.21 -1.55
C PHE A 85 22.40 6.83 -0.90
N GLN A 86 23.00 6.80 0.29
CA GLN A 86 23.25 5.59 1.05
C GLN A 86 22.02 5.16 1.87
N PHE A 87 20.97 4.67 1.20
CA PHE A 87 19.70 4.25 1.84
C PHE A 87 19.92 3.26 2.99
N GLN A 88 20.85 2.33 2.82
CA GLN A 88 21.17 1.30 3.82
C GLN A 88 21.61 1.88 5.18
N GLU A 89 22.14 3.09 5.21
CA GLU A 89 22.64 3.76 6.42
C GLU A 89 21.58 4.58 7.15
N VAL A 90 20.38 4.73 6.59
CA VAL A 90 19.29 5.49 7.21
C VAL A 90 18.89 4.87 8.55
N GLU A 91 18.94 5.67 9.61
CA GLU A 91 18.46 5.27 10.93
C GLU A 91 16.93 5.29 10.98
N ILE A 92 16.36 4.13 11.29
CA ILE A 92 14.95 3.97 11.61
C ILE A 92 14.83 4.00 13.12
N ILE A 93 14.09 4.98 13.61
CA ILE A 93 13.77 5.12 15.03
C ILE A 93 12.38 4.53 15.24
N ASN A 94 12.27 3.57 16.16
CA ASN A 94 10.98 3.11 16.64
C ASN A 94 10.62 3.87 17.92
N GLU A 95 9.72 4.83 17.78
CA GLU A 95 9.29 5.70 18.88
C GLU A 95 8.59 4.93 20.02
N ALA A 96 8.00 3.77 19.73
CA ALA A 96 7.25 3.00 20.73
C ALA A 96 8.14 2.28 21.76
N ASN A 97 9.39 1.97 21.41
CA ASN A 97 10.29 1.21 22.27
C ASN A 97 11.71 1.80 22.31
N SER A 98 11.90 3.02 21.79
CA SER A 98 13.18 3.73 21.71
C SER A 98 14.32 2.94 21.02
N THR A 99 13.99 1.92 20.23
CA THR A 99 15.00 1.14 19.52
C THR A 99 15.35 1.80 18.20
N LYS A 100 16.63 1.67 17.82
CA LYS A 100 17.15 2.16 16.54
C LYS A 100 17.67 0.98 15.73
N ARG A 101 17.41 1.01 14.42
CA ARG A 101 18.01 0.07 13.48
C ARG A 101 18.34 0.77 12.17
N LYS A 102 19.31 0.25 11.43
CA LYS A 102 19.55 0.68 10.05
C LYS A 102 18.46 0.14 9.12
N PHE A 103 18.17 0.87 8.04
CA PHE A 103 17.31 0.39 6.95
C PHE A 103 17.93 -0.85 6.28
N GLY A 104 19.25 -0.86 6.14
CA GLY A 104 20.00 -2.04 5.71
C GLY A 104 19.91 -2.33 4.21
N LYS A 105 20.83 -3.17 3.74
CA LYS A 105 21.04 -3.43 2.31
C LYS A 105 19.83 -4.05 1.62
N LYS A 106 19.22 -5.09 2.20
CA LYS A 106 18.07 -5.79 1.59
C LYS A 106 16.88 -4.85 1.33
N GLN A 107 16.55 -3.97 2.29
CA GLN A 107 15.45 -3.03 2.12
C GLN A 107 15.83 -1.92 1.12
N SER A 108 17.09 -1.50 1.10
CA SER A 108 17.65 -0.57 0.11
C SER A 108 17.50 -1.13 -1.31
N ASP A 109 17.95 -2.35 -1.56
CA ASP A 109 17.90 -2.98 -2.88
C ASP A 109 16.44 -3.16 -3.36
N LEU A 110 15.54 -3.56 -2.46
CA LEU A 110 14.11 -3.67 -2.76
C LEU A 110 13.52 -2.32 -3.18
N LEU A 111 13.81 -1.26 -2.44
CA LEU A 111 13.34 0.09 -2.73
C LEU A 111 13.87 0.60 -4.09
N LYS A 112 15.15 0.35 -4.39
CA LYS A 112 15.75 0.69 -5.70
C LYS A 112 15.06 -0.03 -6.85
N SER A 113 14.83 -1.33 -6.70
CA SER A 113 14.12 -2.14 -7.70
C SER A 113 12.69 -1.63 -7.95
N PHE A 114 11.98 -1.24 -6.88
CA PHE A 114 10.61 -0.73 -6.99
C PHE A 114 10.54 0.64 -7.70
N LEU A 115 11.55 1.49 -7.47
CA LEU A 115 11.67 2.79 -8.12
C LEU A 115 12.23 2.71 -9.56
N GLY A 116 12.46 1.50 -10.09
CA GLY A 116 12.81 1.28 -11.50
C GLY A 116 14.30 1.42 -11.82
N LYS A 117 15.19 1.34 -10.82
CA LYS A 117 16.63 1.25 -11.05
C LYS A 117 17.16 -0.07 -10.49
N ILE A 118 17.58 -0.95 -11.41
CA ILE A 118 18.25 -2.23 -11.14
C ILE A 118 19.75 -2.00 -11.30
#